data_AF-A0A6B2XAQ6-F1
#
_entry.id   AF-A0A6B2XAQ6-F1
#
_cell.length_a   1.000
_cell.length_b   1.000
_cell.length_c   1.000
_cell.angle_alpha   90.00
_cell.angle_beta   90.00
_cell.angle_gamma   90.00
#
_symmetry.space_group_name_H-M   'P 1'
#
loop_
_entity.id
_entity.type
_entity.pdbx_description
1 polymer ?
#
loop_
_entity_poly.entity_id
_entity_poly.type
_entity_poly.pdbx_seq_one_letter_code
_entity_poly.pdbx_strand_id
1 'polypeptide(L)'
;MVFNKDRGRWQRRCRPCALARKRKYYQRQAEARARMARVRPWWEQLEWTGPHRADNPWKRTRRRKRSAQNYKVNGHPIAYKVSAQQVLYLQGLADGLTLDEIAERENVTLNTVHNGLGEARIKYGVSSNAAAVAQGLKRGVLKADRVTARRLPARVPRAAVEDVRALVRGERLPHKAHAARIWQTLDPLMSWTEAHAVSVLWAAGRLTSRHVPQTRNRYRRRRTKPTEDAATWKAPAHL
;
A
#
# COMPACT_ATOMS: atom_id res chain seq x y z
N MET A 1 24.48 6.78 30.41
CA MET A 1 23.78 5.48 30.22
C MET A 1 22.94 5.53 28.94
N VAL A 2 22.63 4.40 28.31
CA VAL A 2 21.78 4.34 27.09
C VAL A 2 20.59 3.44 27.36
N PHE A 3 19.39 3.90 27.00
CA PHE A 3 18.17 3.10 27.01
C PHE A 3 18.05 2.40 25.66
N ASN A 4 17.87 1.09 25.69
CA ASN A 4 17.67 0.32 24.46
C ASN A 4 16.53 -0.68 24.66
N LYS A 5 15.68 -0.82 23.64
CA LYS A 5 14.54 -1.72 23.67
C LYS A 5 14.98 -3.07 23.13
N ASP A 6 15.00 -4.07 24.01
CA ASP A 6 15.40 -5.44 23.68
C ASP A 6 14.24 -6.40 24.00
N ARG A 7 13.80 -7.19 23.00
CA ARG A 7 12.64 -8.11 23.10
C ARG A 7 11.40 -7.48 23.76
N GLY A 8 11.14 -6.21 23.44
CA GLY A 8 9.98 -5.47 23.96
C GLY A 8 10.17 -4.82 25.33
N ARG A 9 11.27 -5.06 26.06
CA ARG A 9 11.55 -4.42 27.35
C ARG A 9 12.63 -3.35 27.23
N TRP A 10 12.44 -2.24 27.93
CA TRP A 10 13.46 -1.19 28.04
C TRP A 10 14.52 -1.62 29.05
N GLN A 11 15.78 -1.66 28.62
CA GLN A 11 16.90 -1.98 29.48
C GLN A 11 17.87 -0.80 29.53
N ARG A 12 18.29 -0.43 30.75
CA ARG A 12 19.40 0.50 30.97
C ARG A 12 20.71 -0.27 30.77
N ARG A 13 21.59 0.25 29.93
CA ARG A 13 22.92 -0.30 29.73
C ARG A 13 23.98 0.79 29.75
N CYS A 14 25.18 0.40 30.15
CA CYS A 14 26.36 1.25 29.99
C CYS A 14 26.61 1.51 28.49
N ARG A 15 27.12 2.69 28.12
CA ARG A 15 27.38 3.06 26.72
C ARG A 15 28.35 2.08 26.02
N PRO A 16 29.45 1.63 26.65
CA PRO A 16 30.31 0.59 26.10
C PRO A 16 29.57 -0.74 25.83
N CYS A 17 28.72 -1.15 26.77
CA CYS A 17 27.92 -2.38 26.70
C CYS A 17 26.95 -2.36 25.50
N ALA A 18 26.31 -1.22 25.25
CA ALA A 18 25.42 -1.04 24.11
C ALA A 18 26.17 -1.08 22.77
N LEU A 19 27.34 -0.44 22.71
CA LEU A 19 28.19 -0.42 21.52
C LEU A 19 28.76 -1.80 21.18
N ALA A 20 29.27 -2.55 22.16
CA ALA A 20 29.78 -3.90 21.96
C ALA A 20 28.70 -4.84 21.40
N ARG A 21 27.47 -4.74 21.90
CA ARG A 21 26.34 -5.53 21.39
C ARG A 21 25.92 -5.12 19.98
N LYS A 22 25.93 -3.82 19.67
CA LYS A 22 25.64 -3.30 18.33
C LYS A 22 26.67 -3.81 17.32
N ARG A 23 27.97 -3.85 17.69
CA ARG A 23 29.04 -4.46 16.87
C ARG A 23 28.78 -5.95 16.61
N LYS A 24 28.49 -6.75 17.66
CA LYS A 24 28.15 -8.18 17.52
C LYS A 24 26.94 -8.42 16.61
N TYR A 25 25.92 -7.55 16.66
CA TYR A 25 24.75 -7.65 15.79
C TYR A 25 25.12 -7.46 14.31
N TYR A 26 25.88 -6.42 13.98
CA TYR A 26 26.32 -6.19 12.60
C TYR A 26 27.29 -7.25 12.10
N GLN A 27 28.15 -7.77 12.97
CA GLN A 27 29.04 -8.88 12.64
C GLN A 27 28.24 -10.14 12.26
N ARG A 28 27.23 -10.52 13.06
CA ARG A 28 26.31 -11.63 12.71
C ARG A 28 25.55 -11.39 11.40
N GLN A 29 25.14 -10.16 11.12
CA GLN A 29 24.54 -9.83 9.83
C GLN A 29 25.55 -9.97 8.67
N ALA A 30 26.79 -9.54 8.86
CA ALA A 30 27.84 -9.66 7.86
C ALA A 30 28.18 -11.14 7.59
N GLU A 31 28.30 -11.95 8.64
CA GLU A 31 28.50 -13.40 8.55
C GLU A 31 27.32 -14.09 7.87
N ALA A 32 26.08 -13.73 8.20
CA ALA A 32 24.89 -14.27 7.53
C ALA A 32 24.86 -13.91 6.04
N ARG A 33 25.26 -12.68 5.67
CA ARG A 33 25.39 -12.25 4.27
C ARG A 33 26.51 -13.02 3.56
N ALA A 34 27.66 -13.20 4.20
CA ALA A 34 28.78 -13.97 3.66
C ALA A 34 28.42 -15.45 3.47
N ARG A 35 27.69 -16.04 4.43
CA ARG A 35 27.18 -17.42 4.32
C ARG A 35 26.16 -17.55 3.17
N MET A 36 25.24 -16.61 3.04
CA MET A 36 24.33 -16.57 1.88
C MET A 36 25.08 -16.38 0.56
N ALA A 37 26.19 -15.65 0.54
CA ALA A 37 27.03 -15.51 -0.65
C ALA A 37 27.77 -16.82 -1.01
N ARG A 38 28.16 -17.64 -0.03
CA ARG A 38 28.80 -18.96 -0.26
C ARG A 38 27.83 -20.06 -0.69
N VAL A 39 26.55 -19.98 -0.30
CA VAL A 39 25.51 -20.96 -0.65
C VAL A 39 24.81 -20.60 -1.98
N ARG A 40 25.22 -19.51 -2.64
CA ARG A 40 24.77 -19.23 -4.01
C ARG A 40 25.37 -20.26 -4.95
N PRO A 41 24.56 -21.03 -5.68
CA PRO A 41 25.09 -22.00 -6.62
C PRO A 41 25.85 -21.28 -7.74
N TRP A 42 26.95 -21.90 -8.19
CA TRP A 42 27.85 -21.45 -9.26
C TRP A 42 27.11 -20.81 -10.43
N TRP A 43 25.98 -21.35 -10.87
CA TRP A 43 25.25 -20.83 -12.03
C TRP A 43 24.62 -19.44 -11.82
N GLU A 44 24.54 -18.90 -10.59
CA GLU A 44 24.24 -17.49 -10.33
C GLU A 44 25.47 -16.56 -10.44
N GLN A 45 26.69 -17.09 -10.61
CA GLN A 45 27.92 -16.29 -10.80
C GLN A 45 28.29 -16.07 -12.28
N LEU A 46 27.73 -16.85 -13.22
CA LEU A 46 28.12 -16.78 -14.64
C LEU A 46 27.37 -15.76 -15.51
N GLU A 47 26.42 -15.01 -14.98
CA GLU A 47 25.80 -13.92 -15.76
C GLU A 47 25.50 -12.72 -14.85
N TRP A 48 26.46 -11.81 -14.67
CA TRP A 48 26.15 -10.52 -14.07
C TRP A 48 27.07 -9.37 -14.52
N THR A 49 26.96 -9.01 -15.81
CA THR A 49 27.41 -7.72 -16.35
C THR A 49 26.25 -7.03 -17.09
N GLY A 50 25.15 -6.74 -16.38
CA GLY A 50 23.99 -6.05 -16.97
C GLY A 50 23.15 -5.28 -15.94
N PRO A 51 22.68 -4.05 -16.24
CA PRO A 51 22.07 -3.16 -15.26
C PRO A 51 20.54 -3.34 -15.18
N HIS A 52 20.02 -4.42 -14.57
CA HIS A 52 18.57 -4.46 -14.24
C HIS A 52 18.28 -5.27 -12.98
N ARG A 53 18.02 -4.58 -11.87
CA ARG A 53 17.60 -5.18 -10.58
C ARG A 53 16.08 -5.36 -10.45
N ALA A 54 15.31 -5.28 -11.54
CA ALA A 54 13.84 -5.15 -11.48
C ALA A 54 13.01 -6.37 -11.90
N ASP A 55 13.53 -7.34 -12.64
CA ASP A 55 12.69 -8.38 -13.26
C ASP A 55 13.23 -9.79 -13.05
N ASN A 56 13.04 -10.36 -11.86
CA ASN A 56 13.11 -11.81 -11.70
C ASN A 56 11.69 -12.40 -11.90
N PRO A 57 11.40 -13.04 -13.05
CA PRO A 57 10.05 -13.49 -13.41
C PRO A 57 9.51 -14.59 -12.48
N TRP A 58 10.38 -15.40 -11.88
CA TRP A 58 10.00 -16.49 -10.98
C TRP A 58 9.50 -16.00 -9.62
N LYS A 59 10.02 -14.88 -9.12
CA LYS A 59 9.51 -14.24 -7.89
C LYS A 59 8.13 -13.59 -8.12
N ARG A 60 7.87 -13.07 -9.34
CA ARG A 60 6.55 -12.53 -9.72
C ARG A 60 5.48 -13.62 -9.80
N THR A 61 5.80 -14.78 -10.37
CA THR A 61 4.81 -15.87 -10.58
C THR A 61 4.40 -16.54 -9.27
N ARG A 62 5.32 -16.83 -8.34
CA ARG A 62 4.97 -17.40 -7.02
C ARG A 62 4.13 -16.44 -6.15
N ARG A 63 4.44 -15.15 -6.14
CA ARG A 63 3.67 -14.14 -5.39
C ARG A 63 2.27 -13.94 -5.98
N ARG A 64 2.13 -14.00 -7.31
CA ARG A 64 0.85 -13.93 -8.03
C ARG A 64 -0.03 -15.18 -7.85
N LYS A 65 0.56 -16.38 -7.80
CA LYS A 65 -0.20 -17.63 -7.58
C LYS A 65 -0.77 -17.71 -6.16
N ARG A 66 0.01 -17.37 -5.12
CA ARG A 66 -0.49 -17.30 -3.73
C ARG A 66 -1.57 -16.23 -3.52
N SER A 67 -1.47 -15.06 -4.17
CA SER A 67 -2.57 -14.11 -4.11
C SER A 67 -3.80 -14.69 -4.81
N ALA A 68 -3.66 -15.23 -6.03
CA ALA A 68 -4.77 -15.71 -6.84
C ALA A 68 -5.52 -16.93 -6.27
N GLN A 69 -4.85 -17.82 -5.55
CA GLN A 69 -5.49 -19.00 -4.91
C GLN A 69 -6.29 -18.64 -3.65
N ASN A 70 -5.95 -17.56 -2.94
CA ASN A 70 -6.74 -17.10 -1.79
C ASN A 70 -8.03 -16.35 -2.17
N TYR A 71 -8.34 -16.18 -3.47
CA TYR A 71 -9.51 -15.43 -3.94
C TYR A 71 -10.64 -16.31 -4.49
N LYS A 72 -10.57 -17.63 -4.26
CA LYS A 72 -11.66 -18.57 -4.51
C LYS A 72 -11.80 -19.50 -3.30
N VAL A 73 -12.77 -19.22 -2.44
CA VAL A 73 -13.35 -20.24 -1.56
C VAL A 73 -14.60 -20.72 -2.28
N ASN A 74 -14.61 -21.98 -2.73
CA ASN A 74 -15.78 -22.67 -3.30
C ASN A 74 -16.48 -21.99 -4.49
N GLY A 75 -15.75 -21.38 -5.43
CA GLY A 75 -16.32 -20.96 -6.72
C GLY A 75 -17.28 -19.75 -6.71
N HIS A 76 -17.70 -19.26 -5.54
CA HIS A 76 -18.55 -18.07 -5.45
C HIS A 76 -17.73 -16.77 -5.49
N PRO A 77 -18.15 -15.74 -6.25
CA PRO A 77 -17.55 -14.42 -6.17
C PRO A 77 -17.85 -13.87 -4.77
N ILE A 78 -16.83 -13.83 -3.90
CA ILE A 78 -16.94 -13.16 -2.61
C ILE A 78 -17.35 -11.72 -2.93
N ALA A 79 -18.57 -11.33 -2.56
CA ALA A 79 -18.95 -9.94 -2.49
C ALA A 79 -18.05 -9.32 -1.42
N TYR A 80 -16.90 -8.79 -1.84
CA TYR A 80 -15.87 -8.31 -0.93
C TYR A 80 -16.33 -7.01 -0.25
N LYS A 81 -17.22 -7.16 0.74
CA LYS A 81 -17.61 -6.07 1.62
C LYS A 81 -16.37 -5.69 2.44
N VAL A 82 -16.11 -4.39 2.50
CA VAL A 82 -15.09 -3.83 3.38
C VAL A 82 -15.56 -4.10 4.81
N SER A 83 -14.68 -4.64 5.66
CA SER A 83 -15.07 -4.98 7.04
C SER A 83 -15.29 -3.70 7.85
N ALA A 84 -16.07 -3.78 8.92
CA ALA A 84 -16.30 -2.62 9.80
C ALA A 84 -14.98 -2.01 10.29
N GLN A 85 -14.00 -2.84 10.65
CA GLN A 85 -12.67 -2.38 11.04
C GLN A 85 -11.94 -1.62 9.93
N GLN A 86 -12.01 -2.11 8.69
CA GLN A 86 -11.42 -1.44 7.54
C GLN A 86 -12.10 -0.10 7.24
N VAL A 87 -13.41 0.01 7.50
CA VAL A 87 -14.15 1.26 7.42
C VAL A 87 -13.65 2.24 8.49
N LEU A 88 -13.41 1.80 9.72
CA LEU A 88 -12.86 2.66 10.78
C LEU A 88 -11.47 3.21 10.42
N TYR A 89 -10.60 2.38 9.84
CA TYR A 89 -9.28 2.83 9.36
C TYR A 89 -9.39 3.86 8.23
N LEU A 90 -10.29 3.63 7.28
CA LEU A 90 -10.53 4.58 6.19
C LEU A 90 -11.17 5.88 6.69
N GLN A 91 -12.06 5.80 7.68
CA GLN A 91 -12.65 6.97 8.32
C GLN A 91 -11.55 7.76 9.04
N GLY A 92 -10.67 7.11 9.80
CA GLY A 92 -9.54 7.80 10.44
C GLY A 92 -8.64 8.55 9.45
N LEU A 93 -8.35 7.94 8.29
CA LEU A 93 -7.64 8.63 7.21
C LEU A 93 -8.43 9.81 6.62
N ALA A 94 -9.75 9.63 6.45
CA ALA A 94 -10.64 10.69 6.01
C ALA A 94 -10.72 11.82 7.03
N ASP A 95 -10.56 11.54 8.32
CA ASP A 95 -10.57 12.52 9.42
C ASP A 95 -9.23 13.24 9.60
N GLY A 96 -8.20 12.87 8.82
CA GLY A 96 -6.88 13.50 8.87
C GLY A 96 -5.89 12.81 9.81
N LEU A 97 -6.27 11.69 10.43
CA LEU A 97 -5.37 10.93 11.29
C LEU A 97 -4.26 10.27 10.50
N THR A 98 -3.08 10.27 11.10
CA THR A 98 -1.93 9.46 10.69
C THR A 98 -2.18 7.99 10.98
N LEU A 99 -1.40 7.11 10.36
CA LEU A 99 -1.53 5.66 10.58
C LEU A 99 -1.21 5.26 12.01
N ASP A 100 -0.30 5.98 12.67
CA ASP A 100 0.06 5.75 14.07
C ASP A 100 -1.09 6.16 15.00
N GLU A 101 -1.71 7.32 14.77
CA GLU A 101 -2.89 7.76 15.53
C GLU A 101 -4.09 6.82 15.36
N ILE A 102 -4.30 6.28 14.15
CA ILE A 102 -5.31 5.25 13.90
C ILE A 102 -4.98 3.98 14.68
N ALA A 103 -3.71 3.55 14.66
CA ALA A 103 -3.29 2.35 15.37
C ALA A 103 -3.50 2.49 16.89
N GLU A 104 -3.16 3.65 17.44
CA GLU A 104 -3.38 3.99 18.85
C GLU A 104 -4.88 4.04 19.20
N ARG A 105 -5.68 4.78 18.43
CA ARG A 105 -7.13 4.93 18.66
C ARG A 105 -7.86 3.59 18.65
N GLU A 106 -7.50 2.71 17.73
CA GLU A 106 -8.14 1.40 17.55
C GLU A 106 -7.47 0.30 18.39
N ASN A 107 -6.46 0.64 19.21
CA ASN A 107 -5.67 -0.29 20.03
C ASN A 107 -5.12 -1.50 19.24
N VAL A 108 -4.53 -1.23 18.07
CA VAL A 108 -3.95 -2.24 17.18
C VAL A 108 -2.53 -1.86 16.77
N THR A 109 -1.81 -2.80 16.15
CA THR A 109 -0.48 -2.49 15.61
C THR A 109 -0.58 -1.70 14.30
N LEU A 110 0.43 -0.86 14.04
CA LEU A 110 0.57 -0.15 12.76
C LEU A 110 0.54 -1.10 11.55
N ASN A 111 1.11 -2.29 11.67
CA ASN A 111 1.07 -3.32 10.62
C ASN A 111 -0.36 -3.80 10.34
N THR A 112 -1.19 -3.94 11.37
CA THR A 112 -2.60 -4.30 11.24
C THR A 112 -3.35 -3.25 10.45
N VAL A 113 -3.13 -1.96 10.75
CA VAL A 113 -3.72 -0.84 10.00
C VAL A 113 -3.27 -0.86 8.54
N HIS A 114 -1.96 -1.00 8.30
CA HIS A 114 -1.40 -1.08 6.94
C HIS A 114 -2.01 -2.21 6.11
N ASN A 115 -2.11 -3.41 6.69
CA ASN A 115 -2.68 -4.57 6.02
C ASN A 115 -4.18 -4.38 5.76
N GLY A 116 -4.93 -3.89 6.75
CA GLY A 116 -6.35 -3.60 6.61
C GLY A 116 -6.65 -2.58 5.50
N LEU A 117 -5.87 -1.50 5.42
CA LEU A 117 -5.97 -0.53 4.33
C LEU A 117 -5.55 -1.11 2.98
N GLY A 118 -4.53 -1.98 2.96
CA GLY A 118 -4.14 -2.74 1.77
C GLY A 118 -5.27 -3.59 1.22
N GLU A 119 -5.95 -4.33 2.10
CA GLU A 119 -7.13 -5.13 1.75
C GLU A 119 -8.29 -4.26 1.28
N ALA A 120 -8.60 -3.16 1.98
CA ALA A 120 -9.68 -2.26 1.60
C ALA A 120 -9.47 -1.69 0.17
N ARG A 121 -8.23 -1.31 -0.17
CA ARG A 121 -7.85 -0.90 -1.54
C ARG A 121 -8.10 -2.00 -2.57
N ILE A 122 -7.73 -3.24 -2.26
CA ILE A 122 -7.99 -4.40 -3.14
C ILE A 122 -9.50 -4.60 -3.33
N LYS A 123 -10.29 -4.55 -2.25
CA LYS A 123 -11.75 -4.72 -2.28
C LYS A 123 -12.45 -3.61 -3.08
N TYR A 124 -11.96 -2.38 -2.97
CA TYR A 124 -12.43 -1.27 -3.79
C TYR A 124 -11.82 -1.24 -5.20
N GLY A 125 -10.83 -2.07 -5.51
CA GLY A 125 -10.17 -2.10 -6.82
C GLY A 125 -9.38 -0.82 -7.14
N VAL A 126 -8.78 -0.18 -6.13
CA VAL A 126 -8.04 1.09 -6.25
C VAL A 126 -6.61 0.94 -5.76
N SER A 127 -5.71 1.84 -6.19
CA SER A 127 -4.28 1.79 -5.89
C SER A 127 -3.86 2.64 -4.69
N SER A 128 -4.60 3.70 -4.37
CA SER A 128 -4.26 4.67 -3.32
C SER A 128 -5.30 4.68 -2.20
N ASN A 129 -4.89 5.11 -1.00
CA ASN A 129 -5.82 5.29 0.12
C ASN A 129 -6.80 6.44 -0.16
N ALA A 130 -6.36 7.49 -0.85
CA ALA A 130 -7.21 8.59 -1.29
C ALA A 130 -8.36 8.11 -2.20
N ALA A 131 -8.06 7.26 -3.18
CA ALA A 131 -9.09 6.65 -4.02
C ALA A 131 -10.00 5.69 -3.22
N ALA A 132 -9.47 5.00 -2.21
CA ALA A 132 -10.28 4.14 -1.35
C ALA A 132 -11.27 4.94 -0.48
N VAL A 133 -10.83 6.07 0.07
CA VAL A 133 -11.71 7.01 0.78
C VAL A 133 -12.79 7.55 -0.16
N ALA A 134 -12.42 7.97 -1.38
CA ALA A 134 -13.40 8.44 -2.37
C ALA A 134 -14.45 7.38 -2.73
N GLN A 135 -14.05 6.10 -2.84
CA GLN A 135 -14.98 4.98 -3.04
C GLN A 135 -15.88 4.74 -1.82
N GLY A 136 -15.33 4.83 -0.62
CA GLY A 136 -16.09 4.70 0.63
C GLY A 136 -17.17 5.78 0.76
N LEU A 137 -16.82 7.04 0.44
CA LEU A 137 -17.76 8.18 0.42
C LEU A 137 -18.83 8.00 -0.67
N LYS A 138 -18.43 7.63 -1.89
CA LYS A 138 -19.37 7.36 -3.00
C LYS A 138 -20.41 6.29 -2.67
N ARG A 139 -20.00 5.27 -1.91
CA ARG A 139 -20.88 4.15 -1.50
C ARG A 139 -21.67 4.46 -0.22
N GLY A 140 -21.53 5.64 0.37
CA GLY A 140 -22.17 6.02 1.64
C GLY A 140 -21.67 5.25 2.86
N VAL A 141 -20.55 4.54 2.74
CA VAL A 141 -19.96 3.75 3.84
C VAL A 141 -19.16 4.66 4.79
N LEU A 142 -18.52 5.69 4.23
CA LEU A 142 -17.87 6.75 4.99
C LEU A 142 -18.80 7.95 5.07
N LYS A 143 -18.77 8.64 6.21
CA LYS A 143 -19.58 9.85 6.43
C LYS A 143 -18.70 11.07 6.25
N ALA A 144 -19.04 11.93 5.29
CA ALA A 144 -18.33 13.19 5.06
C ALA A 144 -18.51 14.16 6.24
N ASP A 145 -19.67 14.15 6.89
CA ASP A 145 -20.01 15.08 7.98
C ASP A 145 -19.26 14.78 9.30
N ARG A 146 -18.68 13.58 9.42
CA ARG A 146 -17.87 13.18 10.57
C ARG A 146 -16.38 13.46 10.40
N VAL A 147 -15.98 13.84 9.20
CA VAL A 147 -14.62 14.33 8.97
C VAL A 147 -14.50 15.56 9.84
N THR A 148 -13.58 15.53 10.80
CA THR A 148 -13.18 16.68 11.62
C THR A 148 -12.63 17.74 10.68
N ALA A 149 -13.54 18.44 10.00
CA ALA A 149 -13.21 19.26 8.87
C ALA A 149 -12.51 20.49 9.43
N ARG A 150 -11.17 20.47 9.38
CA ARG A 150 -10.46 21.70 9.07
C ARG A 150 -11.18 22.26 7.85
N ARG A 151 -11.91 23.38 8.05
CA ARG A 151 -12.67 24.03 6.98
C ARG A 151 -11.74 24.18 5.80
N LEU A 152 -12.27 23.91 4.60
CA LEU A 152 -11.54 24.18 3.36
C LEU A 152 -10.95 25.60 3.45
N PRO A 153 -9.63 25.78 3.25
CA PRO A 153 -9.06 27.12 3.31
C PRO A 153 -9.79 28.02 2.30
N ALA A 154 -9.98 29.29 2.65
CA ALA A 154 -10.81 30.23 1.88
C ALA A 154 -10.38 30.33 0.40
N ARG A 155 -9.10 30.11 0.13
CA ARG A 155 -8.55 29.99 -1.23
C ARG A 155 -7.86 28.66 -1.38
N VAL A 156 -8.43 27.83 -2.24
CA VAL A 156 -7.83 26.60 -2.73
C VAL A 156 -7.48 26.79 -4.20
N PRO A 157 -6.20 26.63 -4.58
CA PRO A 157 -5.82 26.68 -5.99
C PRO A 157 -6.60 25.62 -6.80
N ARG A 158 -7.13 25.99 -7.96
CA ARG A 158 -7.82 25.05 -8.86
C ARG A 158 -6.90 23.87 -9.24
N ALA A 159 -5.60 24.14 -9.41
CA ALA A 159 -4.59 23.13 -9.68
C ALA A 159 -4.53 22.04 -8.60
N ALA A 160 -4.64 22.42 -7.32
CA ALA A 160 -4.64 21.48 -6.20
C ALA A 160 -5.84 20.53 -6.25
N VAL A 161 -7.02 21.05 -6.59
CA VAL A 161 -8.24 20.24 -6.73
C VAL A 161 -8.12 19.25 -7.89
N GLU A 162 -7.57 19.69 -9.03
CA GLU A 162 -7.36 18.81 -10.18
C GLU A 162 -6.30 17.74 -9.90
N ASP A 163 -5.26 18.07 -9.14
CA ASP A 163 -4.24 17.09 -8.73
C ASP A 163 -4.83 15.99 -7.83
N VAL A 164 -5.69 16.36 -6.86
CA VAL A 164 -6.43 15.38 -6.05
C VAL A 164 -7.42 14.57 -6.91
N ARG A 165 -8.07 15.18 -7.89
CA ARG A 165 -8.93 14.46 -8.84
C ARG A 165 -8.15 13.44 -9.66
N ALA A 166 -6.97 13.81 -10.18
CA ALA A 166 -6.09 12.91 -10.92
C ALA A 166 -5.64 11.73 -10.05
N LEU A 167 -5.35 11.97 -8.76
CA LEU A 167 -5.04 10.92 -7.80
C LEU A 167 -6.22 9.96 -7.57
N VAL A 168 -7.44 10.49 -7.39
CA VAL A 168 -8.66 9.67 -7.20
C VAL A 168 -8.98 8.83 -8.43
N ARG A 169 -8.75 9.37 -9.63
CA ARG A 169 -8.89 8.64 -10.90
C ARG A 169 -7.78 7.62 -11.15
N GLY A 170 -6.67 7.73 -10.41
CA GLY A 170 -5.49 6.89 -10.60
C GLY A 170 -4.66 7.29 -11.83
N GLU A 171 -4.87 8.50 -12.35
CA GLU A 171 -4.03 9.15 -13.37
C GLU A 171 -2.69 9.58 -12.78
N ARG A 172 -2.68 9.85 -11.46
CA ARG A 172 -1.49 10.22 -10.68
C ARG A 172 -1.20 9.19 -9.59
N LEU A 173 0.09 8.96 -9.31
CA LEU A 173 0.52 8.19 -8.15
C LEU A 173 0.57 9.06 -6.89
N PRO A 174 0.37 8.48 -5.69
CA PRO A 174 0.57 9.19 -4.44
C PRO A 174 2.02 9.68 -4.33
N HIS A 175 2.23 10.86 -3.75
CA HIS A 175 3.58 11.38 -3.56
C HIS A 175 4.40 10.46 -2.64
N LYS A 176 5.70 10.37 -2.91
CA LYS A 176 6.65 9.80 -1.95
C LYS A 176 6.71 10.70 -0.72
N ALA A 177 6.94 10.13 0.47
CA ALA A 177 6.94 10.87 1.74
C ALA A 177 7.79 12.16 1.73
N HIS A 178 8.97 12.13 1.10
CA HIS A 178 9.82 13.31 0.96
C HIS A 178 9.20 14.40 0.07
N ALA A 179 8.64 14.02 -1.07
CA ALA A 179 7.96 14.97 -1.96
C ALA A 179 6.69 15.52 -1.28
N ALA A 180 5.93 14.67 -0.57
CA ALA A 180 4.75 15.09 0.15
C ALA A 180 5.05 16.19 1.18
N ARG A 181 6.21 16.12 1.88
CA ARG A 181 6.66 17.18 2.80
C ARG A 181 6.95 18.51 2.12
N ILE A 182 7.56 18.49 0.93
CA ILE A 182 7.84 19.71 0.15
C ILE A 182 6.54 20.32 -0.37
N TRP A 183 5.60 19.49 -0.81
CA TRP A 183 4.28 19.96 -1.26
C TRP A 183 3.41 20.46 -0.10
N GLN A 184 3.51 19.86 1.09
CA GLN A 184 2.87 20.32 2.33
C GLN A 184 3.24 21.76 2.70
N THR A 185 4.47 22.18 2.40
CA THR A 185 4.93 23.55 2.67
C THR A 185 4.46 24.57 1.64
N LEU A 186 4.03 24.12 0.45
CA LEU A 186 3.70 24.97 -0.68
C LEU A 186 2.19 25.13 -0.91
N ASP A 187 1.38 24.20 -0.41
CA ASP A 187 -0.06 24.18 -0.66
C ASP A 187 -0.85 23.89 0.63
N PRO A 188 -1.74 24.81 1.08
CA PRO A 188 -2.53 24.62 2.29
C PRO A 188 -3.45 23.39 2.24
N LEU A 189 -3.82 22.90 1.04
CA LEU A 189 -4.58 21.68 0.86
C LEU A 189 -3.71 20.42 1.00
N MET A 190 -2.42 20.54 0.64
CA MET A 190 -1.45 19.46 0.78
C MET A 190 -0.85 19.39 2.17
N SER A 191 -1.06 20.39 3.05
CA SER A 191 -0.79 20.27 4.51
C SER A 191 -1.49 19.05 5.13
N TRP A 192 -2.53 18.55 4.46
CA TRP A 192 -3.26 17.34 4.80
C TRP A 192 -2.68 16.09 4.15
N THR A 193 -3.02 14.93 4.70
CA THR A 193 -2.79 13.68 3.97
C THR A 193 -3.67 13.66 2.71
N GLU A 194 -3.19 13.06 1.62
CA GLU A 194 -3.95 13.00 0.36
C GLU A 194 -5.35 12.37 0.53
N ALA A 195 -5.52 11.49 1.52
CA ALA A 195 -6.81 10.87 1.85
C ALA A 195 -7.76 11.84 2.58
N HIS A 196 -7.23 12.70 3.44
CA HIS A 196 -8.00 13.76 4.10
C HIS A 196 -8.35 14.89 3.14
N ALA A 197 -7.45 15.25 2.21
CA ALA A 197 -7.75 16.21 1.15
C ALA A 197 -9.00 15.81 0.33
N VAL A 198 -9.14 14.52 0.03
CA VAL A 198 -10.32 13.96 -0.65
C VAL A 198 -11.60 14.18 0.14
N SER A 199 -11.57 13.93 1.46
CA SER A 199 -12.77 14.01 2.29
C SER A 199 -13.21 15.46 2.51
N VAL A 200 -12.27 16.40 2.70
CA VAL A 200 -12.58 17.82 2.81
C VAL A 200 -13.12 18.38 1.49
N LEU A 201 -12.53 18.01 0.35
CA LEU A 201 -13.05 18.40 -0.97
C LEU A 201 -14.43 17.79 -1.25
N TRP A 202 -14.72 16.61 -0.72
CA TRP A 202 -16.03 15.97 -0.82
C TRP A 202 -17.08 16.72 0.00
N ALA A 203 -16.78 17.02 1.26
CA ALA A 203 -17.66 17.81 2.13
C ALA A 203 -17.93 19.21 1.56
N ALA A 204 -16.94 19.82 0.89
CA ALA A 204 -17.09 21.10 0.21
C ALA A 204 -17.82 21.02 -1.15
N GLY A 205 -18.28 19.84 -1.59
CA GLY A 205 -18.94 19.64 -2.88
C GLY A 205 -18.03 19.82 -4.12
N ARG A 206 -16.71 19.97 -3.92
CA ARG A 206 -15.73 20.13 -5.00
C ARG A 206 -15.30 18.80 -5.60
N LEU A 207 -15.40 17.72 -4.83
CA LEU A 207 -15.28 16.34 -5.27
C LEU A 207 -16.63 15.64 -5.06
N THR A 208 -17.12 14.98 -6.10
CA THR A 208 -18.39 14.23 -6.08
C THR A 208 -18.24 12.85 -6.73
N SER A 209 -19.27 12.02 -6.63
CA SER A 209 -19.32 10.63 -7.13
C SER A 209 -18.93 10.45 -8.61
N ARG A 210 -19.11 11.49 -9.43
CA ARG A 210 -18.74 11.52 -10.87
C ARG A 210 -17.23 11.47 -11.11
N HIS A 211 -16.43 11.96 -10.16
CA HIS A 211 -14.97 12.01 -10.28
C HIS A 211 -14.31 10.71 -9.82
N VAL A 212 -15.07 9.83 -9.17
CA VAL A 212 -14.59 8.56 -8.67
C VAL A 212 -14.72 7.51 -9.77
N PRO A 213 -13.61 6.91 -10.25
CA PRO A 213 -13.65 5.97 -11.34
C PRO A 213 -14.61 4.82 -11.00
N GLN A 214 -15.40 4.39 -11.98
CA GLN A 214 -16.14 3.15 -11.82
C GLN A 214 -15.11 2.05 -11.53
N THR A 215 -15.34 1.26 -10.49
CA THR A 215 -14.51 0.11 -10.14
C THR A 215 -14.67 -0.95 -11.23
N ARG A 216 -14.05 -0.71 -12.40
CA ARG A 216 -13.86 -1.75 -13.41
C ARG A 216 -12.89 -2.72 -12.78
N ASN A 217 -13.42 -3.82 -12.29
CA ASN A 217 -12.68 -4.95 -11.74
C ASN A 217 -11.55 -5.30 -12.73
N ARG A 218 -10.36 -4.73 -12.57
CA ARG A 218 -9.20 -4.96 -13.46
C ARG A 218 -8.80 -6.44 -13.44
N TYR A 219 -9.23 -7.17 -12.41
CA TYR A 219 -9.11 -8.63 -12.31
C TYR A 219 -9.97 -9.41 -13.32
N ARG A 220 -11.10 -8.87 -13.79
CA ARG A 220 -12.00 -9.60 -14.71
C ARG A 220 -11.44 -9.67 -16.14
N ARG A 221 -10.69 -8.66 -16.59
CA ARG A 221 -10.17 -8.58 -17.97
C ARG A 221 -8.88 -9.36 -18.25
N ARG A 222 -8.15 -9.83 -17.23
CA ARG A 222 -6.93 -10.63 -17.45
C ARG A 222 -7.16 -12.14 -17.49
N ARG A 223 -8.42 -12.60 -17.43
CA ARG A 223 -8.77 -14.03 -17.34
C ARG A 223 -9.60 -14.58 -18.50
N THR A 224 -9.90 -13.76 -19.51
CA THR A 224 -10.74 -14.15 -20.66
C THR A 224 -10.00 -14.05 -21.99
N LYS A 225 -8.68 -14.27 -22.01
CA LYS A 225 -8.11 -14.93 -23.18
C LYS A 225 -7.99 -16.41 -22.80
N PRO A 226 -8.86 -17.29 -23.32
CA PRO A 226 -8.46 -18.68 -23.41
C PRO A 226 -7.13 -18.66 -24.17
N THR A 227 -6.10 -19.28 -23.60
CA THR A 227 -4.96 -19.73 -24.38
C THR A 227 -5.51 -20.75 -25.37
N GLU A 228 -5.88 -20.29 -26.57
CA GLU A 228 -6.13 -21.15 -27.73
C GLU A 228 -4.86 -21.91 -28.13
N ASP A 229 -3.69 -21.52 -27.62
CA ASP A 229 -2.40 -22.18 -27.89
C ASP A 229 -2.14 -23.48 -27.10
N ALA A 230 -3.13 -24.01 -26.35
CA ALA A 230 -2.96 -25.26 -25.60
C ALA A 230 -3.24 -26.54 -26.42
N ALA A 231 -3.62 -26.42 -27.69
CA ALA A 231 -4.02 -27.56 -28.53
C ALA A 231 -3.22 -27.62 -29.84
N THR A 232 -1.89 -27.83 -29.77
CA THR A 232 -1.10 -28.47 -30.85
C THR A 232 0.35 -28.69 -30.40
N TRP A 233 0.57 -29.65 -29.51
CA TRP A 233 1.86 -30.36 -29.44
C TRP A 233 1.57 -31.81 -29.82
N LYS A 234 1.61 -32.09 -31.13
CA LYS A 234 1.77 -33.46 -31.62
C LYS A 234 3.21 -33.88 -31.32
N ALA A 235 3.38 -34.95 -30.54
CA ALA A 235 4.68 -35.58 -30.37
C ALA A 235 5.17 -36.10 -31.73
N PRO A 236 6.46 -35.94 -32.09
CA PRO A 236 7.01 -36.60 -33.26
C PRO A 236 6.99 -38.12 -33.02
N ALA A 237 6.44 -38.85 -33.98
CA ALA A 237 6.54 -40.30 -34.04
C ALA A 237 8.01 -40.66 -34.28
N HIS A 238 8.62 -41.37 -33.34
CA HIS A 238 9.94 -41.95 -33.52
C HIS A 238 9.82 -43.18 -34.44
N LEU A 239 10.62 -43.17 -35.51
CA LEU A 239 11.16 -44.36 -36.16
C LEU A 239 12.27 -44.95 -35.27
#